data_AF-A0A974UMJ3-F1
#
_entry.id   AF-A0A974UMJ3-F1
#
_cell.length_a   1.000
_cell.length_b   1.000
_cell.length_c   1.000
_cell.angle_alpha   90.00
_cell.angle_beta   90.00
_cell.angle_gamma   90.00
#
_symmetry.space_group_name_H-M   'P 1'
#
loop_
_entity.id
_entity.type
_entity.pdbx_description
1 polymer ?
#
loop_
_entity_poly.entity_id
_entity_poly.type
_entity_poly.pdbx_seq_one_letter_code
_entity_poly.pdbx_strand_id
1 'polypeptide(L)'
;MDSAAERLRKYREMRDFERTAEPPGGDAATSPGNRFVVQRHRARRRHYDLRLELSGVLISWAVPKGPTLDPKARRLAVHVEDHPLEYADFEGVIPHGEYGGGDVIVWDRGTWEPVDTDDPEQALADGNLHFDLFGEKLLGRFVLIHPSRDGDGKQWLLLHKQDDHATAGWDAEDHPKSVKSGLTNDEIKAAPPALWRGDLPAAEAEQKLKPVFRPASDDELAALDELGAKGSWAVAGRKLALTNLDKVLIPGRDGEDPITKRDLIRYYTRIGPTMLPYLAERALNTNRFPNGIEKPGFWHKEVPDHAPQWLHRWHYEAADPDDVQQYLVPEGVADLAWLANFGALELHAWTSRIQDVEHPTWTLFDIDPGPETSFDDVLALARLHRTALDHLGVIGLPKVTGQRGIQVWVPVEPRYTYAETRKWAETVSKTIGRTLPDLVSWAWQKDRRGGKARLDYTQNVLNKTLVAPYSVRPRPGAPVSVPLQWDELDDPDLTPDHWTIRTVADRVESAGDPFAALLGVEQQLPKL
;
A
#
# COMPACT_ATOMS: atom_id res chain seq x y z
N MET A 1 -33.61 11.58 6.99
CA MET A 1 -32.24 11.62 7.52
C MET A 1 -31.86 13.08 7.61
N ASP A 2 -31.32 13.48 8.76
CA ASP A 2 -30.80 14.84 8.95
C ASP A 2 -29.58 15.05 8.03
N SER A 3 -29.43 16.26 7.51
CA SER A 3 -28.26 16.61 6.68
C SER A 3 -26.98 16.59 7.52
N ALA A 4 -25.82 16.35 6.90
CA ALA A 4 -24.52 16.40 7.59
C ALA A 4 -24.32 17.74 8.34
N ALA A 5 -24.76 18.85 7.75
CA ALA A 5 -24.73 20.16 8.39
C ALA A 5 -25.57 20.25 9.68
N GLU A 6 -26.74 19.60 9.72
CA GLU A 6 -27.59 19.55 10.93
C GLU A 6 -26.95 18.69 12.03
N ARG A 7 -26.34 17.57 11.67
CA ARG A 7 -25.63 16.67 12.61
C ARG A 7 -24.41 17.36 13.22
N LEU A 8 -23.69 18.16 12.44
CA LEU A 8 -22.51 18.90 12.89
C LEU A 8 -22.83 20.18 13.69
N ARG A 9 -24.10 20.60 13.79
CA ARG A 9 -24.48 21.84 14.50
C ARG A 9 -23.93 21.88 15.92
N LYS A 10 -24.16 20.80 16.69
CA LYS A 10 -23.68 20.71 18.08
C LYS A 10 -22.16 20.74 18.16
N TYR A 11 -21.47 20.09 17.22
CA TYR A 11 -20.01 20.14 17.15
C TYR A 11 -19.51 21.57 16.96
N ARG A 12 -20.04 22.28 15.96
CA ARG A 12 -19.68 23.66 15.62
C ARG A 12 -19.98 24.64 16.76
N GLU A 13 -21.10 24.49 17.45
CA GLU A 13 -21.48 25.34 18.62
C GLU A 13 -20.52 25.20 19.81
N MET A 14 -19.82 24.07 19.92
CA MET A 14 -18.96 23.75 21.07
C MET A 14 -17.49 24.12 20.87
N ARG A 15 -17.09 24.61 19.68
CA ARG A 15 -15.70 24.97 19.36
C ARG A 15 -15.57 26.43 18.96
N ASP A 16 -14.46 27.03 19.36
CA ASP A 16 -14.00 28.32 18.86
C ASP A 16 -12.85 28.07 17.86
N PHE A 17 -13.17 28.03 16.57
CA PHE A 17 -12.22 27.74 15.50
C PHE A 17 -11.18 28.84 15.26
N GLU A 18 -11.30 30.00 15.91
CA GLU A 18 -10.21 30.99 15.96
C GLU A 18 -9.13 30.59 16.98
N ARG A 19 -9.44 29.67 17.90
CA ARG A 19 -8.58 29.26 19.02
C ARG A 19 -8.14 27.81 18.93
N THR A 20 -8.97 26.91 18.44
CA THR A 20 -8.61 25.51 18.22
C THR A 20 -8.14 25.28 16.78
N ALA A 21 -7.21 24.34 16.60
CA ALA A 21 -6.79 23.86 15.28
C ALA A 21 -7.73 22.76 14.75
N GLU A 22 -8.85 22.48 15.41
CA GLU A 22 -9.80 21.47 14.95
C GLU A 22 -10.55 21.92 13.68
N PRO A 23 -10.84 21.02 12.72
CA PRO A 23 -11.52 21.38 11.48
C PRO A 23 -13.02 21.72 11.72
N PRO A 24 -13.59 22.75 11.08
CA PRO A 24 -15.00 23.12 11.22
C PRO A 24 -15.97 22.22 10.44
N GLY A 25 -15.44 21.45 9.47
CA GLY A 25 -16.18 20.59 8.54
C GLY A 25 -16.82 21.37 7.38
N GLY A 26 -16.66 20.88 6.16
CA GLY A 26 -17.31 21.46 4.97
C GLY A 26 -18.83 21.25 4.91
N ASP A 27 -19.54 22.09 4.16
CA ASP A 27 -20.99 21.95 3.90
C ASP A 27 -21.30 21.08 2.66
N ALA A 28 -20.27 20.52 2.01
CA ALA A 28 -20.42 19.71 0.81
C ALA A 28 -20.88 18.29 1.16
N ALA A 29 -21.87 17.78 0.44
CA ALA A 29 -22.24 16.37 0.50
C ALA A 29 -21.10 15.53 -0.08
N THR A 30 -20.33 14.88 0.78
CA THR A 30 -19.35 13.87 0.38
C THR A 30 -20.04 12.55 0.07
N SER A 31 -19.49 11.77 -0.87
CA SER A 31 -19.95 10.41 -1.11
C SER A 31 -19.83 9.58 0.18
N PRO A 32 -20.75 8.64 0.44
CA PRO A 32 -20.66 7.78 1.63
C PRO A 32 -19.35 6.99 1.61
N GLY A 33 -18.48 7.21 2.59
CA GLY A 33 -17.33 6.36 2.87
C GLY A 33 -17.62 5.36 3.98
N ASN A 34 -16.65 4.50 4.22
CA ASN A 34 -16.69 3.46 5.24
C ASN A 34 -15.47 3.56 6.17
N ARG A 35 -14.95 4.77 6.39
CA ARG A 35 -13.74 4.98 7.20
C ARG A 35 -14.06 4.85 8.68
N PHE A 36 -13.09 4.39 9.46
CA PHE A 36 -13.10 4.59 10.90
C PHE A 36 -11.77 5.16 11.37
N VAL A 37 -11.84 5.83 12.52
CA VAL A 37 -10.65 6.27 13.25
C VAL A 37 -10.84 5.99 14.74
N VAL A 38 -9.75 5.69 15.42
CA VAL A 38 -9.67 5.75 16.87
C VAL A 38 -8.61 6.76 17.27
N GLN A 39 -9.02 7.83 17.94
CA GLN A 39 -8.09 8.85 18.43
C GLN A 39 -7.78 8.61 19.91
N ARG A 40 -6.51 8.58 20.31
CA ARG A 40 -6.14 8.52 21.73
C ARG A 40 -5.96 9.94 22.24
N HIS A 41 -6.84 10.32 23.14
CA HIS A 41 -6.99 11.67 23.63
C HIS A 41 -6.66 11.77 25.12
N ARG A 42 -5.63 12.55 25.47
CA ARG A 42 -5.28 12.89 26.85
C ARG A 42 -5.82 14.27 27.24
N ALA A 43 -7.12 14.33 27.47
CA ALA A 43 -7.78 15.47 28.11
C ALA A 43 -7.60 15.43 29.64
N ARG A 44 -8.63 15.81 30.44
CA ARG A 44 -8.62 15.65 31.91
C ARG A 44 -8.37 14.19 32.34
N ARG A 45 -8.88 13.24 31.55
CA ARG A 45 -8.61 11.81 31.67
C ARG A 45 -8.36 11.28 30.27
N ARG A 46 -7.43 10.34 30.16
CA ARG A 46 -7.18 9.64 28.91
C ARG A 46 -8.40 8.82 28.52
N HIS A 47 -8.74 8.86 27.25
CA HIS A 47 -9.75 8.03 26.62
C HIS A 47 -9.38 7.84 25.14
N TYR A 48 -10.17 7.01 24.47
CA TYR A 48 -10.01 6.71 23.06
C TYR A 48 -11.33 7.01 22.35
N ASP A 49 -11.33 7.92 21.39
CA ASP A 49 -12.52 8.28 20.64
C ASP A 49 -12.63 7.35 19.42
N LEU A 50 -13.52 6.35 19.49
CA LEU A 50 -13.89 5.50 18.35
C LEU A 50 -14.89 6.26 17.48
N ARG A 51 -14.60 6.36 16.19
CA ARG A 51 -15.44 7.08 15.24
C ARG A 51 -15.67 6.29 13.97
N LEU A 52 -16.92 6.19 13.56
CA LEU A 52 -17.35 5.51 12.34
C LEU A 52 -17.92 6.54 11.36
N GLU A 53 -17.42 6.57 10.13
CA GLU A 53 -18.02 7.36 9.07
C GLU A 53 -19.38 6.77 8.71
N LEU A 54 -20.43 7.58 8.87
CA LEU A 54 -21.80 7.22 8.50
C LEU A 54 -22.58 8.50 8.14
N SER A 55 -23.25 8.48 6.99
CA SER A 55 -24.08 9.59 6.49
C SER A 55 -23.34 10.94 6.41
N GLY A 56 -22.07 10.91 6.00
CA GLY A 56 -21.25 12.11 5.78
C GLY A 56 -20.69 12.77 7.04
N VAL A 57 -20.79 12.10 8.20
CA VAL A 57 -20.17 12.54 9.47
C VAL A 57 -19.48 11.37 10.17
N LEU A 58 -18.70 11.68 11.20
CA LEU A 58 -18.08 10.71 12.10
C LEU A 58 -18.94 10.51 13.36
N ILE A 59 -19.69 9.41 13.42
CA ILE A 59 -20.44 9.00 14.61
C ILE A 59 -19.47 8.50 15.66
N SER A 60 -19.60 9.00 16.89
CA SER A 60 -18.45 9.06 17.79
C SER A 60 -18.76 8.57 19.20
N TRP A 61 -17.82 7.80 19.77
CA TRP A 61 -17.86 7.33 21.15
C TRP A 61 -16.54 7.51 21.86
N ALA A 62 -16.57 8.10 23.06
CA ALA A 62 -15.44 8.11 23.98
C ALA A 62 -15.37 6.79 24.76
N VAL A 63 -14.27 6.06 24.61
CA VAL A 63 -14.00 4.75 25.23
C VAL A 63 -12.88 4.91 26.26
N PRO A 64 -13.18 5.05 27.57
CA PRO A 64 -12.18 5.45 28.58
C PRO A 64 -11.00 4.50 28.73
N LYS A 65 -11.22 3.19 28.55
CA LYS A 65 -10.17 2.17 28.63
C LYS A 65 -9.71 1.66 27.25
N GLY A 66 -10.04 2.39 26.19
CA GLY A 66 -9.77 1.96 24.82
C GLY A 66 -10.67 0.83 24.32
N PRO A 67 -10.81 0.69 22.99
CA PRO A 67 -11.24 -0.55 22.37
C PRO A 67 -10.33 -1.72 22.78
N THR A 68 -10.73 -2.95 22.49
CA THR A 68 -10.00 -4.14 22.95
C THR A 68 -10.18 -5.28 21.97
N LEU A 69 -9.16 -6.11 21.76
CA LEU A 69 -9.29 -7.38 21.04
C LEU A 69 -9.60 -8.56 21.97
N ASP A 70 -9.57 -8.36 23.30
CA ASP A 70 -10.00 -9.38 24.26
C ASP A 70 -11.54 -9.54 24.23
N PRO A 71 -12.09 -10.68 23.77
CA PRO A 71 -13.52 -10.90 23.65
C PRO A 71 -14.23 -11.05 25.00
N LYS A 72 -13.48 -11.24 26.10
CA LYS A 72 -14.02 -11.28 27.47
C LYS A 72 -14.15 -9.90 28.08
N ALA A 73 -13.48 -8.89 27.51
CA ALA A 73 -13.51 -7.53 28.03
C ALA A 73 -14.76 -6.78 27.52
N ARG A 74 -15.43 -6.07 28.45
CA ARG A 74 -16.54 -5.17 28.13
C ARG A 74 -16.09 -3.74 28.32
N ARG A 75 -16.06 -2.95 27.24
CA ARG A 75 -15.60 -1.55 27.27
C ARG A 75 -16.80 -0.62 27.26
N LEU A 76 -16.87 0.29 28.24
CA LEU A 76 -17.84 1.39 28.19
C LEU A 76 -17.47 2.31 27.02
N ALA A 77 -18.45 2.62 26.18
CA ALA A 77 -18.35 3.57 25.08
C ALA A 77 -19.43 4.63 25.28
N VAL A 78 -19.05 5.90 25.45
CA VAL A 78 -19.99 6.99 25.69
C VAL A 78 -20.19 7.75 24.39
N HIS A 79 -21.41 7.74 23.84
CA HIS A 79 -21.73 8.47 22.62
C HIS A 79 -21.56 9.98 22.84
N VAL A 80 -20.78 10.62 21.98
CA VAL A 80 -20.50 12.05 21.97
C VAL A 80 -21.11 12.68 20.72
N GLU A 81 -20.94 14.00 20.53
CA GLU A 81 -21.38 14.65 19.30
C GLU A 81 -20.68 14.10 18.04
N ASP A 82 -21.37 14.16 16.91
CA ASP A 82 -20.81 13.78 15.60
C ASP A 82 -19.68 14.74 15.23
N HIS A 83 -18.63 14.23 14.56
CA HIS A 83 -17.48 15.03 14.15
C HIS A 83 -17.43 15.14 12.62
N PRO A 84 -16.81 16.21 12.08
CA PRO A 84 -16.62 16.34 10.64
C PRO A 84 -15.63 15.29 10.12
N LEU A 85 -15.74 14.89 8.86
CA LEU A 85 -14.90 13.82 8.28
C LEU A 85 -13.42 14.17 8.32
N GLU A 86 -13.08 15.44 8.15
CA GLU A 86 -11.73 15.98 8.22
C GLU A 86 -11.11 15.78 9.62
N TYR A 87 -11.92 15.61 10.66
CA TYR A 87 -11.45 15.35 12.02
C TYR A 87 -10.76 13.99 12.13
N ALA A 88 -11.02 13.05 11.22
CA ALA A 88 -10.40 11.74 11.21
C ALA A 88 -8.86 11.82 11.15
N ASP A 89 -8.34 12.87 10.53
CA ASP A 89 -6.91 13.07 10.36
C ASP A 89 -6.30 14.01 11.43
N PHE A 90 -7.09 14.50 12.39
CA PHE A 90 -6.58 15.43 13.38
C PHE A 90 -5.60 14.76 14.36
N GLU A 91 -4.36 15.30 14.42
CA GLU A 91 -3.35 15.06 15.44
C GLU A 91 -2.80 16.39 15.93
N GLY A 92 -2.64 16.55 17.24
CA GLY A 92 -2.11 17.79 17.79
C GLY A 92 -2.49 18.05 19.23
N VAL A 93 -2.37 19.32 19.64
CA VAL A 93 -2.70 19.79 20.99
C VAL A 93 -3.86 20.78 20.89
N ILE A 94 -4.98 20.41 21.51
CA ILE A 94 -6.14 21.29 21.71
C ILE A 94 -5.83 22.18 22.92
N PRO A 95 -5.88 23.53 22.79
CA PRO A 95 -5.46 24.44 23.85
C PRO A 95 -6.20 24.22 25.17
N HIS A 96 -5.50 24.47 26.28
CA HIS A 96 -6.09 24.35 27.61
C HIS A 96 -7.21 25.39 27.80
N GLY A 97 -8.39 24.93 28.23
CA GLY A 97 -9.58 25.76 28.43
C GLY A 97 -10.60 25.64 27.29
N GLU A 98 -10.19 25.10 26.14
CA GLU A 98 -11.12 24.71 25.07
C GLU A 98 -11.86 23.41 25.41
N TYR A 99 -13.01 23.22 24.78
CA TYR A 99 -13.74 21.97 24.89
C TYR A 99 -12.89 20.84 24.31
N GLY A 100 -12.63 19.79 25.09
CA GLY A 100 -11.69 18.73 24.69
C GLY A 100 -10.21 19.13 24.80
N GLY A 101 -9.84 20.17 25.54
CA GLY A 101 -8.43 20.54 25.74
C GLY A 101 -7.54 19.37 26.21
N GLY A 102 -6.44 19.13 25.49
CA GLY A 102 -5.61 17.93 25.63
C GLY A 102 -4.76 17.67 24.38
N ASP A 103 -3.97 16.59 24.42
CA ASP A 103 -3.24 16.12 23.24
C ASP A 103 -3.95 14.92 22.61
N VAL A 104 -3.96 14.88 21.28
CA VAL A 104 -4.71 13.91 20.47
C VAL A 104 -3.76 13.31 19.45
N ILE A 105 -3.79 11.98 19.35
CA ILE A 105 -3.14 11.23 18.27
C ILE A 105 -4.16 10.32 17.57
N VAL A 106 -3.97 10.06 16.28
CA VAL A 106 -4.64 9.02 15.50
C VAL A 106 -4.03 7.69 15.93
N TRP A 107 -4.67 7.05 16.91
CA TRP A 107 -4.17 5.81 17.52
C TRP A 107 -4.45 4.59 16.65
N ASP A 108 -5.54 4.57 15.89
CA ASP A 108 -5.81 3.57 14.86
C ASP A 108 -6.69 4.18 13.76
N ARG A 109 -6.68 3.59 12.57
CA ARG A 109 -7.52 4.00 11.45
C ARG A 109 -7.68 2.87 10.44
N GLY A 110 -8.74 2.92 9.64
CA GLY A 110 -8.98 1.95 8.58
C GLY A 110 -10.37 2.07 8.00
N THR A 111 -10.95 0.95 7.56
CA THR A 111 -12.34 0.87 7.12
C THR A 111 -13.20 0.05 8.09
N TRP A 112 -14.51 0.21 8.02
CA TRP A 112 -15.47 -0.60 8.77
C TRP A 112 -16.58 -1.08 7.84
N GLU A 113 -17.18 -2.21 8.14
CA GLU A 113 -18.34 -2.72 7.40
C GLU A 113 -19.44 -3.13 8.38
N PRO A 114 -20.71 -2.74 8.14
CA PRO A 114 -21.81 -3.22 8.95
C PRO A 114 -22.03 -4.72 8.74
N VAL A 115 -22.42 -5.40 9.81
CA VAL A 115 -22.68 -6.84 9.82
C VAL A 115 -24.13 -7.05 10.24
N ASP A 116 -24.79 -8.02 9.60
CA ASP A 116 -26.19 -8.40 9.85
C ASP A 116 -27.22 -7.27 9.59
N THR A 117 -26.86 -6.21 8.84
CA THR A 117 -27.77 -5.13 8.45
C THR A 117 -27.37 -4.49 7.11
N ASP A 118 -28.36 -4.15 6.29
CA ASP A 118 -28.20 -3.27 5.11
C ASP A 118 -28.48 -1.79 5.47
N ASP A 119 -28.94 -1.53 6.71
CA ASP A 119 -29.25 -0.20 7.25
C ASP A 119 -28.52 0.00 8.59
N PRO A 120 -27.25 0.44 8.56
CA PRO A 120 -26.48 0.72 9.77
C PRO A 120 -27.05 1.88 10.60
N GLU A 121 -27.78 2.83 10.00
CA GLU A 121 -28.41 3.92 10.75
C GLU A 121 -29.52 3.39 11.66
N GLN A 122 -30.37 2.51 11.12
CA GLN A 122 -31.42 1.89 11.91
C GLN A 122 -30.84 0.99 13.01
N ALA A 123 -29.80 0.19 12.72
CA ALA A 123 -29.13 -0.64 13.71
C ALA A 123 -28.52 0.18 14.87
N LEU A 124 -27.95 1.34 14.54
CA LEU A 124 -27.49 2.32 15.52
C LEU A 124 -28.66 2.91 16.32
N ALA A 125 -29.76 3.29 15.69
CA ALA A 125 -30.95 3.79 16.40
C ALA A 125 -31.57 2.75 17.33
N ASP A 126 -31.55 1.48 16.93
CA ASP A 126 -32.04 0.33 17.71
C ASP A 126 -31.14 -0.02 18.89
N GLY A 127 -29.93 0.57 18.96
CA GLY A 127 -28.99 0.32 20.04
C GLY A 127 -28.20 -0.97 19.87
N ASN A 128 -28.07 -1.51 18.66
CA ASN A 128 -27.37 -2.76 18.42
C ASN A 128 -26.70 -2.77 17.05
N LEU A 129 -25.48 -2.23 16.98
CA LEU A 129 -24.69 -2.19 15.76
C LEU A 129 -23.59 -3.24 15.81
N HIS A 130 -23.67 -4.21 14.91
CA HIS A 130 -22.59 -5.17 14.62
C HIS A 130 -21.79 -4.67 13.43
N PHE A 131 -20.46 -4.74 13.52
CA PHE A 131 -19.58 -4.27 12.46
C PHE A 131 -18.22 -4.92 12.53
N ASP A 132 -17.58 -5.09 11.39
CA ASP A 132 -16.20 -5.53 11.30
C ASP A 132 -15.29 -4.30 11.14
N LEU A 133 -14.24 -4.20 11.96
CA LEU A 133 -13.21 -3.16 11.85
C LEU A 133 -12.01 -3.68 11.08
N PHE A 134 -11.46 -2.80 10.24
CA PHE A 134 -10.36 -3.08 9.35
C PHE A 134 -9.18 -2.11 9.55
N GLY A 135 -8.62 -2.06 10.76
CA GLY A 135 -7.56 -1.13 11.16
C GLY A 135 -6.15 -1.68 11.13
N GLU A 136 -5.20 -0.83 11.52
CA GLU A 136 -3.80 -1.19 11.77
C GLU A 136 -3.61 -1.86 13.13
N LYS A 137 -4.45 -1.53 14.13
CA LYS A 137 -4.44 -2.14 15.47
C LYS A 137 -5.67 -2.95 15.80
N LEU A 138 -6.84 -2.46 15.41
CA LEU A 138 -8.12 -3.13 15.65
C LEU A 138 -8.55 -3.85 14.39
N LEU A 139 -8.76 -5.16 14.54
CA LEU A 139 -9.14 -6.04 13.46
C LEU A 139 -10.15 -7.05 13.99
N GLY A 140 -11.22 -7.30 13.23
CA GLY A 140 -12.24 -8.28 13.59
C GLY A 140 -13.59 -7.66 13.91
N ARG A 141 -14.46 -8.48 14.49
CA ARG A 141 -15.88 -8.18 14.69
C ARG A 141 -16.14 -7.50 16.01
N PHE A 142 -16.70 -6.31 15.93
CA PHE A 142 -17.11 -5.51 17.07
C PHE A 142 -18.63 -5.39 17.14
N VAL A 143 -19.10 -5.13 18.36
CA VAL A 143 -20.49 -4.78 18.60
C VAL A 143 -20.57 -3.61 19.55
N LEU A 144 -21.39 -2.64 19.16
CA LEU A 144 -21.87 -1.57 20.02
C LEU A 144 -23.30 -1.88 20.42
N ILE A 145 -23.51 -2.14 21.71
CA ILE A 145 -24.85 -2.32 22.28
C ILE A 145 -25.18 -1.21 23.27
N HIS A 146 -26.40 -0.69 23.15
CA HIS A 146 -27.02 0.20 24.10
C HIS A 146 -28.09 -0.58 24.88
N PRO A 147 -27.92 -0.83 26.18
CA PRO A 147 -28.96 -1.49 26.97
C PRO A 147 -30.15 -0.56 27.14
N SER A 148 -31.23 -0.75 26.36
CA SER A 148 -32.42 0.07 26.52
C SER A 148 -33.19 -0.34 27.79
N ARG A 149 -33.38 0.61 28.72
CA ARG A 149 -34.69 0.92 29.33
C ARG A 149 -34.73 2.10 30.31
N ASP A 150 -33.60 2.62 30.82
CA ASP A 150 -33.60 3.84 31.66
C ASP A 150 -32.24 4.58 31.56
N GLY A 151 -32.16 5.69 30.83
CA GLY A 151 -30.94 6.50 30.66
C GLY A 151 -31.02 7.56 29.54
N ASP A 152 -30.00 8.42 29.40
CA ASP A 152 -29.95 9.53 28.43
C ASP A 152 -29.53 9.12 27.00
N GLY A 153 -29.50 7.81 26.70
CA GLY A 153 -29.16 7.27 25.38
C GLY A 153 -27.67 7.23 25.04
N LYS A 154 -26.79 7.71 25.94
CA LYS A 154 -25.36 7.90 25.62
C LYS A 154 -24.45 6.76 26.05
N GLN A 155 -24.90 5.83 26.88
CA GLN A 155 -24.02 4.78 27.42
C GLN A 155 -24.13 3.49 26.61
N TRP A 156 -23.06 3.17 25.90
CA TRP A 156 -22.91 1.98 25.10
C TRP A 156 -21.88 1.03 25.69
N LEU A 157 -21.96 -0.24 25.31
CA LEU A 157 -20.90 -1.20 25.51
C LEU A 157 -20.31 -1.56 24.16
N LEU A 158 -19.00 -1.37 24.04
CA LEU A 158 -18.18 -1.88 22.96
C LEU A 158 -17.61 -3.24 23.37
N LEU A 159 -17.81 -4.23 22.50
CA LEU A 159 -17.41 -5.61 22.70
C LEU A 159 -16.70 -6.10 21.44
N HIS A 160 -15.61 -6.83 21.60
CA HIS A 160 -15.04 -7.64 20.52
C HIS A 160 -15.65 -9.04 20.56
N LYS A 161 -15.96 -9.62 19.40
CA LYS A 161 -16.45 -10.99 19.33
C LYS A 161 -15.28 -11.97 19.37
N GLN A 162 -15.61 -13.21 19.70
CA GLN A 162 -14.66 -14.30 19.58
C GLN A 162 -14.56 -14.68 18.11
N ASP A 163 -13.53 -14.16 17.44
CA ASP A 163 -13.17 -14.45 16.05
C ASP A 163 -11.66 -14.75 15.95
N ASP A 164 -11.14 -14.81 14.73
CA ASP A 164 -9.74 -15.15 14.44
C ASP A 164 -8.74 -14.04 14.85
N HIS A 165 -9.24 -12.85 15.20
CA HIS A 165 -8.43 -11.71 15.63
C HIS A 165 -8.49 -11.48 17.15
N ALA A 166 -9.29 -12.30 17.86
CA ALA A 166 -9.44 -12.22 19.29
C ALA A 166 -8.12 -12.52 20.03
N THR A 167 -7.65 -11.54 20.81
CA THR A 167 -6.41 -11.66 21.60
C THR A 167 -6.72 -11.52 23.09
N ALA A 168 -6.58 -12.61 23.85
CA ALA A 168 -6.84 -12.60 25.29
C ALA A 168 -5.86 -11.67 26.02
N GLY A 169 -6.37 -10.84 26.94
CA GLY A 169 -5.56 -9.90 27.71
C GLY A 169 -5.07 -8.67 26.94
N TRP A 170 -5.53 -8.45 25.71
CA TRP A 170 -5.13 -7.31 24.90
C TRP A 170 -5.53 -5.97 25.53
N ASP A 171 -4.62 -5.00 25.56
CA ASP A 171 -4.85 -3.66 26.10
C ASP A 171 -4.39 -2.56 25.12
N ALA A 172 -5.22 -1.53 24.94
CA ALA A 172 -4.92 -0.40 24.06
C ALA A 172 -3.71 0.43 24.53
N GLU A 173 -3.36 0.33 25.81
CA GLU A 173 -2.21 1.01 26.40
C GLU A 173 -0.86 0.45 25.95
N ASP A 174 -0.82 -0.82 25.56
CA ASP A 174 0.41 -1.47 25.06
C ASP A 174 0.79 -0.97 23.64
N HIS A 175 -0.08 -0.19 23.01
CA HIS A 175 0.10 0.34 21.66
C HIS A 175 0.10 1.89 21.64
N PRO A 176 1.00 2.60 22.32
CA PRO A 176 0.85 4.02 22.63
C PRO A 176 1.10 4.99 21.46
N LYS A 177 1.61 4.50 20.32
CA LYS A 177 2.05 5.30 19.17
C LYS A 177 0.92 5.57 18.17
N SER A 178 0.99 6.68 17.47
CA SER A 178 0.14 7.00 16.33
C SER A 178 0.41 6.07 15.15
N VAL A 179 -0.63 5.68 14.43
CA VAL A 179 -0.52 5.00 13.12
C VAL A 179 -0.26 5.97 11.98
N LYS A 180 -0.54 7.26 12.19
CA LYS A 180 -0.31 8.33 11.22
C LYS A 180 1.12 8.84 11.27
N SER A 181 1.60 9.24 12.45
CA SER A 181 2.90 9.89 12.63
C SER A 181 3.96 9.00 13.28
N GLY A 182 3.58 7.86 13.85
CA GLY A 182 4.49 7.02 14.66
C GLY A 182 4.83 7.60 16.04
N LEU A 183 4.32 8.80 16.35
CA LEU A 183 4.59 9.52 17.58
C LEU A 183 3.64 9.13 18.71
N THR A 184 4.12 9.22 19.93
CA THR A 184 3.30 9.16 21.14
C THR A 184 2.68 10.52 21.44
N ASN A 185 1.64 10.52 22.26
CA ASN A 185 1.06 11.73 22.80
C ASN A 185 2.09 12.66 23.50
N ASP A 186 3.11 12.11 24.18
CA ASP A 186 4.16 12.91 24.84
C ASP A 186 5.07 13.62 23.84
N GLU A 187 5.40 12.94 22.74
CA GLU A 187 6.21 13.51 21.66
C GLU A 187 5.43 14.59 20.90
N ILE A 188 4.14 14.38 20.62
CA ILE A 188 3.27 15.40 20.01
C ILE A 188 3.18 16.65 20.88
N LYS A 189 3.03 16.46 22.20
CA LYS A 189 3.00 17.58 23.15
C LYS A 189 4.34 18.34 23.23
N ALA A 190 5.46 17.63 23.08
CA ALA A 190 6.80 18.21 23.11
C ALA A 190 7.23 18.88 21.79
N ALA A 191 6.60 18.52 20.66
CA ALA A 191 6.91 19.02 19.32
C ALA A 191 5.70 19.68 18.63
N PRO A 192 5.29 20.88 19.07
CA PRO A 192 4.17 21.62 18.46
C PRO A 192 4.33 22.04 16.97
N PRO A 193 5.50 22.01 16.28
CA PRO A 193 5.52 22.31 14.84
C PRO A 193 4.76 21.30 13.95
N ALA A 194 4.36 20.13 14.49
CA ALA A 194 3.49 19.15 13.84
C ALA A 194 1.99 19.42 14.09
N LEU A 195 1.62 20.63 14.48
CA LEU A 195 0.23 21.07 14.62
C LEU A 195 -0.45 21.15 13.25
N TRP A 196 -1.65 20.58 13.18
CA TRP A 196 -2.63 20.83 12.12
C TRP A 196 -2.67 22.32 11.75
N ARG A 197 -2.50 22.62 10.46
CA ARG A 197 -2.62 23.96 9.89
C ARG A 197 -3.97 24.07 9.19
N GLY A 198 -4.93 24.73 9.86
CA GLY A 198 -6.30 24.90 9.35
C GLY A 198 -6.43 25.84 8.15
N ASP A 199 -5.33 26.46 7.72
CA ASP A 199 -5.24 27.36 6.56
C ASP A 199 -4.69 26.69 5.29
N LEU A 200 -4.36 25.39 5.35
CA LEU A 200 -3.91 24.66 4.17
C LEU A 200 -5.10 24.42 3.20
N PRO A 201 -4.92 24.64 1.89
CA PRO A 201 -5.91 24.26 0.88
C PRO A 201 -6.35 22.80 1.08
N ALA A 202 -7.63 22.48 0.83
CA ALA A 202 -8.18 21.13 1.05
C ALA A 202 -7.34 20.00 0.39
N ALA A 203 -6.74 20.27 -0.76
CA ALA A 203 -5.84 19.34 -1.47
C ALA A 203 -4.49 19.08 -0.74
N GLU A 204 -4.07 19.98 0.15
CA GLU A 204 -2.86 19.86 0.97
C GLU A 204 -3.18 19.33 2.39
N ALA A 205 -4.41 19.56 2.89
CA ALA A 205 -4.90 19.01 4.14
C ALA A 205 -5.35 17.54 4.04
N GLU A 206 -5.70 17.09 2.83
CA GLU A 206 -6.06 15.70 2.53
C GLU A 206 -4.81 14.81 2.55
N GLN A 207 -4.47 14.21 3.69
CA GLN A 207 -3.59 13.05 3.70
C GLN A 207 -4.38 11.86 3.15
N LYS A 208 -4.12 11.50 1.90
CA LYS A 208 -4.57 10.23 1.33
C LYS A 208 -4.19 9.09 2.28
N LEU A 209 -5.21 8.36 2.76
CA LEU A 209 -5.02 7.12 3.50
C LEU A 209 -4.09 6.21 2.69
N LYS A 210 -2.96 5.78 3.29
CA LYS A 210 -2.17 4.72 2.68
C LYS A 210 -3.06 3.46 2.68
N PRO A 211 -3.35 2.86 1.51
CA PRO A 211 -4.18 1.66 1.46
C PRO A 211 -3.52 0.55 2.30
N VAL A 212 -4.28 -0.02 3.24
CA VAL A 212 -3.86 -1.20 4.01
C VAL A 212 -4.22 -2.42 3.18
N PHE A 213 -3.21 -3.09 2.65
CA PHE A 213 -3.38 -4.29 1.85
C PHE A 213 -3.25 -5.53 2.73
N ARG A 214 -4.22 -6.44 2.64
CA ARG A 214 -4.22 -7.69 3.41
C ARG A 214 -3.85 -8.88 2.55
N PRO A 215 -3.07 -9.83 3.06
CA PRO A 215 -2.83 -11.07 2.34
C PRO A 215 -4.12 -11.89 2.32
N ALA A 216 -4.18 -12.89 1.44
CA ALA A 216 -5.17 -13.93 1.61
C ALA A 216 -4.96 -14.63 2.96
N SER A 217 -6.04 -14.90 3.70
CA SER A 217 -5.98 -15.63 4.97
C SER A 217 -5.60 -17.09 4.75
N ASP A 218 -5.16 -17.77 5.81
CA ASP A 218 -4.87 -19.21 5.75
C ASP A 218 -6.09 -20.03 5.31
N ASP A 219 -7.29 -19.65 5.76
CA ASP A 219 -8.55 -20.27 5.35
C ASP A 219 -8.86 -20.04 3.87
N GLU A 220 -8.63 -18.82 3.37
CA GLU A 220 -8.78 -18.52 1.94
C GLU A 220 -7.79 -19.34 1.11
N LEU A 221 -6.53 -19.45 1.56
CA LEU A 221 -5.51 -20.27 0.90
C LEU A 221 -5.81 -21.77 0.98
N ALA A 222 -6.35 -22.27 2.08
CA ALA A 222 -6.80 -23.65 2.19
C ALA A 222 -7.96 -23.93 1.23
N ALA A 223 -8.92 -23.01 1.12
CA ALA A 223 -10.01 -23.11 0.16
C ALA A 223 -9.51 -23.13 -1.30
N LEU A 224 -8.41 -22.45 -1.62
CA LEU A 224 -7.77 -22.53 -2.96
C LEU A 224 -7.20 -23.93 -3.25
N ASP A 225 -6.65 -24.60 -2.23
CA ASP A 225 -6.07 -25.95 -2.35
C ASP A 225 -7.13 -27.03 -2.49
N GLU A 226 -8.29 -26.86 -1.85
CA GLU A 226 -9.42 -27.78 -1.95
C GLU A 226 -10.09 -27.77 -3.33
N LEU A 227 -9.88 -26.71 -4.13
CA LEU A 227 -10.40 -26.67 -5.50
C LEU A 227 -9.70 -27.71 -6.39
N GLY A 228 -10.50 -28.41 -7.20
CA GLY A 228 -9.98 -29.19 -8.33
C GLY A 228 -9.36 -28.28 -9.42
N ALA A 229 -9.27 -28.76 -10.66
CA ALA A 229 -8.62 -28.01 -11.75
C ALA A 229 -9.28 -26.65 -12.12
N LYS A 230 -10.50 -26.38 -11.63
CA LYS A 230 -11.24 -25.13 -11.80
C LYS A 230 -12.29 -25.00 -10.70
N GLY A 231 -12.74 -23.77 -10.42
CA GLY A 231 -13.75 -23.56 -9.39
C GLY A 231 -14.03 -22.08 -9.13
N SER A 232 -14.86 -21.81 -8.14
CA SER A 232 -15.06 -20.45 -7.64
C SER A 232 -14.37 -20.31 -6.30
N TRP A 233 -13.59 -19.25 -6.15
CA TRP A 233 -12.80 -18.96 -4.96
C TRP A 233 -13.18 -17.59 -4.40
N ALA A 234 -13.36 -17.48 -3.09
CA ALA A 234 -13.56 -16.22 -2.41
C ALA A 234 -12.25 -15.80 -1.73
N VAL A 235 -11.80 -14.57 -1.99
CA VAL A 235 -10.59 -14.01 -1.40
C VAL A 235 -10.76 -12.49 -1.26
N ALA A 236 -10.42 -11.95 -0.09
CA ALA A 236 -10.51 -10.52 0.22
C ALA A 236 -11.87 -9.91 -0.18
N GLY A 237 -12.96 -10.58 0.19
CA GLY A 237 -14.34 -10.13 -0.08
C GLY A 237 -14.77 -10.21 -1.56
N ARG A 238 -13.93 -10.74 -2.46
CA ARG A 238 -14.24 -10.90 -3.88
C ARG A 238 -14.36 -12.37 -4.25
N LYS A 239 -15.28 -12.68 -5.17
CA LYS A 239 -15.47 -14.02 -5.73
C LYS A 239 -14.88 -14.09 -7.14
N LEU A 240 -13.94 -15.01 -7.35
CA LEU A 240 -13.27 -15.24 -8.64
C LEU A 240 -13.64 -16.60 -9.23
N ALA A 241 -13.74 -16.65 -10.56
CA ALA A 241 -13.80 -17.89 -11.32
C ALA A 241 -12.38 -18.29 -11.76
N LEU A 242 -11.85 -19.36 -11.18
CA LEU A 242 -10.51 -19.86 -11.45
C LEU A 242 -10.56 -21.02 -12.43
N THR A 243 -9.59 -21.08 -13.34
CA THR A 243 -9.55 -22.11 -14.40
C THR A 243 -8.15 -22.65 -14.62
N ASN A 244 -8.04 -23.94 -14.93
CA ASN A 244 -6.78 -24.61 -15.24
C ASN A 244 -5.74 -24.44 -14.13
N LEU A 245 -6.15 -24.67 -12.88
CA LEU A 245 -5.33 -24.45 -11.69
C LEU A 245 -4.07 -25.33 -11.68
N ASP A 246 -4.18 -26.59 -12.11
CA ASP A 246 -3.05 -27.53 -12.17
C ASP A 246 -2.19 -27.35 -13.44
N LYS A 247 -2.48 -26.35 -14.28
CA LYS A 247 -1.69 -26.08 -15.48
C LYS A 247 -0.31 -25.58 -15.09
N VAL A 248 0.72 -26.31 -15.50
CA VAL A 248 2.11 -25.87 -15.38
C VAL A 248 2.31 -24.62 -16.23
N LEU A 249 2.78 -23.54 -15.59
CA LEU A 249 3.14 -22.29 -16.25
C LEU A 249 4.66 -22.13 -16.33
N ILE A 250 5.40 -22.61 -15.33
CA ILE A 250 6.84 -22.43 -15.26
C ILE A 250 7.47 -23.76 -14.83
N PRO A 251 8.48 -24.29 -15.55
CA PRO A 251 9.23 -25.45 -15.10
C PRO A 251 9.96 -25.15 -13.78
N GLY A 252 10.17 -26.17 -12.94
CA GLY A 252 11.02 -26.05 -11.75
C GLY A 252 12.50 -25.88 -12.13
N ARG A 253 13.33 -25.52 -11.15
CA ARG A 253 14.79 -25.73 -11.27
C ARG A 253 15.11 -27.22 -11.17
N ASP A 254 16.37 -27.57 -11.38
CA ASP A 254 16.84 -28.94 -11.22
C ASP A 254 16.50 -29.47 -9.82
N GLY A 255 15.65 -30.50 -9.76
CA GLY A 255 15.18 -31.10 -8.50
C GLY A 255 13.97 -30.42 -7.85
N GLU A 256 13.40 -29.37 -8.45
CA GLU A 256 12.18 -28.71 -7.96
C GLU A 256 10.95 -29.07 -8.79
N ASP A 257 9.79 -29.13 -8.15
CA ASP A 257 8.52 -29.30 -8.84
C ASP A 257 8.17 -28.08 -9.73
N PRO A 258 7.52 -28.31 -10.88
CA PRO A 258 7.02 -27.23 -11.72
C PRO A 258 6.02 -26.35 -10.96
N ILE A 259 5.97 -25.08 -11.37
CA ILE A 259 5.04 -24.09 -10.84
C ILE A 259 3.77 -24.09 -11.69
N THR A 260 2.65 -24.36 -11.03
CA THR A 260 1.32 -24.34 -11.61
C THR A 260 0.69 -22.94 -11.55
N LYS A 261 -0.44 -22.77 -12.22
CA LYS A 261 -1.26 -21.56 -12.08
C LYS A 261 -1.75 -21.39 -10.63
N ARG A 262 -2.10 -22.46 -9.92
CA ARG A 262 -2.50 -22.40 -8.50
C ARG A 262 -1.38 -21.80 -7.65
N ASP A 263 -0.14 -22.24 -7.87
CA ASP A 263 1.03 -21.73 -7.16
C ASP A 263 1.25 -20.23 -7.41
N LEU A 264 1.09 -19.78 -8.66
CA LEU A 264 1.20 -18.36 -9.01
C LEU A 264 0.12 -17.51 -8.33
N ILE A 265 -1.13 -18.00 -8.28
CA ILE A 265 -2.23 -17.33 -7.59
C ILE A 265 -1.92 -17.21 -6.09
N ARG A 266 -1.56 -18.34 -5.45
CA ARG A 266 -1.18 -18.39 -4.03
C ARG A 266 -0.05 -17.42 -3.71
N TYR A 267 0.99 -17.39 -4.56
CA TYR A 267 2.12 -16.50 -4.40
C TYR A 267 1.67 -15.03 -4.36
N TYR A 268 0.94 -14.61 -5.41
CA TYR A 268 0.55 -13.21 -5.55
C TYR A 268 -0.41 -12.75 -4.45
N THR A 269 -1.30 -13.62 -3.96
CA THR A 269 -2.19 -13.28 -2.85
C THR A 269 -1.52 -13.27 -1.49
N ARG A 270 -0.42 -14.03 -1.31
CA ARG A 270 0.38 -14.00 -0.08
C ARG A 270 1.33 -12.80 -0.03
N ILE A 271 2.04 -12.52 -1.12
CA ILE A 271 3.01 -11.41 -1.19
C ILE A 271 2.32 -10.04 -1.37
N GLY A 272 1.04 -10.04 -1.72
CA GLY A 272 0.27 -8.85 -2.09
C GLY A 272 0.42 -7.65 -1.16
N PRO A 273 0.37 -7.77 0.18
CA PRO A 273 0.59 -6.66 1.09
C PRO A 273 1.91 -5.92 0.90
N THR A 274 2.95 -6.67 0.55
CA THR A 274 4.30 -6.15 0.32
C THR A 274 4.43 -5.60 -1.10
N MET A 275 3.77 -6.22 -2.08
CA MET A 275 3.85 -5.82 -3.49
C MET A 275 2.98 -4.60 -3.83
N LEU A 276 1.74 -4.56 -3.34
CA LEU A 276 0.72 -3.58 -3.71
C LEU A 276 1.11 -2.12 -3.45
N PRO A 277 1.88 -1.75 -2.40
CA PRO A 277 2.36 -0.38 -2.24
C PRO A 277 3.18 0.15 -3.44
N TYR A 278 3.82 -0.73 -4.21
CA TYR A 278 4.57 -0.37 -5.41
C TYR A 278 3.71 -0.29 -6.68
N LEU A 279 2.49 -0.82 -6.62
CA LEU A 279 1.52 -0.82 -7.73
C LEU A 279 0.37 0.16 -7.51
N ALA A 280 0.15 0.57 -6.26
CA ALA A 280 -0.95 1.43 -5.85
C ALA A 280 -0.96 2.74 -6.64
N GLU A 281 -2.15 3.13 -7.10
CA GLU A 281 -2.38 4.34 -7.90
C GLU A 281 -1.59 4.37 -9.23
N ARG A 282 -1.16 3.23 -9.76
CA ARG A 282 -0.38 3.14 -11.01
C ARG A 282 -1.05 2.25 -12.03
N ALA A 283 -1.09 2.73 -13.27
CA ALA A 283 -1.49 1.90 -14.41
C ALA A 283 -0.51 0.72 -14.57
N LEU A 284 -1.05 -0.44 -14.89
CA LEU A 284 -0.30 -1.69 -14.99
C LEU A 284 -0.19 -2.17 -16.44
N ASN A 285 1.04 -2.47 -16.85
CA ASN A 285 1.32 -3.30 -18.02
C ASN A 285 1.65 -4.71 -17.55
N THR A 286 1.19 -5.73 -18.28
CA THR A 286 1.46 -7.13 -17.94
C THR A 286 2.16 -7.87 -19.06
N ASN A 287 3.06 -8.79 -18.72
CA ASN A 287 3.55 -9.80 -19.66
C ASN A 287 2.92 -11.15 -19.31
N ARG A 288 2.19 -11.71 -20.27
CA ARG A 288 1.31 -12.86 -20.03
C ARG A 288 1.84 -14.13 -20.69
N PHE A 289 1.74 -15.23 -19.94
CA PHE A 289 2.10 -16.58 -20.37
C PHE A 289 0.97 -17.56 -20.05
N PRO A 290 -0.22 -17.40 -20.67
CA PRO A 290 -1.37 -18.25 -20.37
C PRO A 290 -1.13 -19.72 -20.72
N ASN A 291 -0.10 -20.02 -21.52
CA ASN A 291 0.30 -21.36 -21.93
C ASN A 291 1.66 -21.81 -21.37
N GLY A 292 2.16 -21.11 -20.35
CA GLY A 292 3.47 -21.34 -19.76
C GLY A 292 4.63 -20.76 -20.55
N ILE A 293 5.80 -20.67 -19.91
CA ILE A 293 6.98 -19.94 -20.42
C ILE A 293 7.74 -20.68 -21.52
N GLU A 294 7.45 -21.95 -21.74
CA GLU A 294 7.96 -22.72 -22.88
C GLU A 294 7.35 -22.25 -24.21
N LYS A 295 6.25 -21.49 -24.15
CA LYS A 295 5.66 -20.80 -25.31
C LYS A 295 5.90 -19.29 -25.20
N PRO A 296 5.94 -18.58 -26.34
CA PRO A 296 6.06 -17.13 -26.33
C PRO A 296 4.94 -16.48 -25.50
N GLY A 297 5.33 -15.60 -24.58
CA GLY A 297 4.40 -14.70 -23.91
C GLY A 297 4.04 -13.50 -24.79
N PHE A 298 3.17 -12.63 -24.27
CA PHE A 298 2.81 -11.39 -24.94
C PHE A 298 2.50 -10.27 -23.95
N TRP A 299 2.80 -9.05 -24.35
CA TRP A 299 2.43 -7.84 -23.62
C TRP A 299 0.93 -7.60 -23.70
N HIS A 300 0.33 -7.28 -22.56
CA HIS A 300 -1.06 -6.92 -22.46
C HIS A 300 -1.22 -5.71 -21.52
N LYS A 301 -1.71 -4.62 -22.09
CA LYS A 301 -1.91 -3.33 -21.40
C LYS A 301 -3.38 -3.05 -21.13
N GLU A 302 -4.22 -3.35 -22.11
CA GLU A 302 -5.64 -3.03 -22.04
C GLU A 302 -6.40 -3.96 -21.09
N VAL A 303 -7.32 -3.41 -20.30
CA VAL A 303 -8.26 -4.22 -19.51
C VAL A 303 -9.26 -4.87 -20.46
N PRO A 304 -9.36 -6.21 -20.49
CA PRO A 304 -10.27 -6.87 -21.42
C PRO A 304 -11.73 -6.71 -20.98
N ASP A 305 -12.67 -6.75 -21.94
CA ASP A 305 -14.11 -6.60 -21.67
C ASP A 305 -14.66 -7.60 -20.65
N HIS A 306 -14.14 -8.83 -20.65
CA HIS A 306 -14.54 -9.90 -19.74
C HIS A 306 -13.91 -9.80 -18.34
N ALA A 307 -13.08 -8.79 -18.08
CA ALA A 307 -12.54 -8.53 -16.75
C ALA A 307 -13.71 -8.24 -15.78
N PRO A 308 -13.65 -8.71 -14.52
CA PRO A 308 -14.64 -8.37 -13.52
C PRO A 308 -14.88 -6.86 -13.40
N GLN A 309 -16.14 -6.47 -13.17
CA GLN A 309 -16.53 -5.06 -13.07
C GLN A 309 -15.93 -4.35 -11.84
N TRP A 310 -15.56 -5.10 -10.81
CA TRP A 310 -14.98 -4.56 -9.59
C TRP A 310 -13.48 -4.21 -9.72
N LEU A 311 -12.81 -4.61 -10.81
CA LEU A 311 -11.44 -4.18 -11.06
C LEU A 311 -11.43 -2.70 -11.43
N HIS A 312 -10.56 -1.92 -10.82
CA HIS A 312 -10.41 -0.52 -11.17
C HIS A 312 -9.80 -0.39 -12.57
N ARG A 313 -10.60 0.17 -13.48
CA ARG A 313 -10.24 0.54 -14.85
C ARG A 313 -10.01 2.04 -14.90
N TRP A 314 -8.78 2.43 -15.19
CA TRP A 314 -8.45 3.84 -15.38
C TRP A 314 -8.35 4.17 -16.86
N HIS A 315 -9.04 5.24 -17.26
CA HIS A 315 -9.00 5.77 -18.61
C HIS A 315 -7.86 6.77 -18.76
N TYR A 316 -6.92 6.49 -19.68
CA TYR A 316 -5.86 7.42 -20.01
C TYR A 316 -6.33 8.44 -21.05
N GLU A 317 -6.81 9.60 -20.60
CA GLU A 317 -7.41 10.63 -21.46
C GLU A 317 -6.46 11.19 -22.52
N ALA A 318 -5.15 11.23 -22.24
CA ALA A 318 -4.14 11.75 -23.16
C ALA A 318 -3.56 10.67 -24.09
N ALA A 319 -4.15 9.46 -24.14
CA ALA A 319 -3.78 8.44 -25.12
C ALA A 319 -4.18 8.89 -26.53
N ASP A 320 -3.34 8.58 -27.52
CA ASP A 320 -3.73 8.71 -28.92
C ASP A 320 -4.92 7.78 -29.23
N PRO A 321 -5.79 8.10 -30.21
CA PRO A 321 -6.97 7.29 -30.52
C PRO A 321 -6.67 5.83 -30.89
N ASP A 322 -5.48 5.58 -31.42
CA ASP A 322 -5.02 4.24 -31.83
C ASP A 322 -4.24 3.51 -30.71
N ASP A 323 -4.01 4.16 -29.57
CA ASP A 323 -3.32 3.61 -28.42
C ASP A 323 -4.28 3.00 -27.38
N VAL A 324 -3.73 2.20 -26.46
CA VAL A 324 -4.49 1.63 -25.35
C VAL A 324 -4.96 2.74 -24.42
N GLN A 325 -6.26 2.77 -24.15
CA GLN A 325 -6.93 3.81 -23.37
C GLN A 325 -7.36 3.35 -21.98
N GLN A 326 -7.48 2.04 -21.73
CA GLN A 326 -8.03 1.51 -20.47
C GLN A 326 -7.00 0.61 -19.80
N TYR A 327 -6.47 1.04 -18.66
CA TYR A 327 -5.46 0.29 -17.90
C TYR A 327 -6.01 -0.21 -16.57
N LEU A 328 -5.47 -1.33 -16.09
CA LEU A 328 -5.79 -1.84 -14.76
C LEU A 328 -4.96 -1.08 -13.72
N VAL A 329 -5.61 -0.68 -12.62
CA VAL A 329 -4.95 -0.15 -11.42
C VAL A 329 -5.28 -1.11 -10.27
N PRO A 330 -4.31 -1.88 -9.75
CA PRO A 330 -4.61 -2.89 -8.75
C PRO A 330 -4.87 -2.25 -7.37
N GLU A 331 -5.98 -2.62 -6.73
CA GLU A 331 -6.39 -2.05 -5.43
C GLU A 331 -6.36 -3.07 -4.29
N GLY A 332 -6.11 -4.35 -4.57
CA GLY A 332 -6.12 -5.38 -3.56
C GLY A 332 -5.57 -6.73 -4.03
N VAL A 333 -5.53 -7.69 -3.11
CA VAL A 333 -5.02 -9.04 -3.41
C VAL A 333 -5.94 -9.84 -4.30
N ALA A 334 -7.25 -9.55 -4.32
CA ALA A 334 -8.18 -10.13 -5.28
C ALA A 334 -7.82 -9.76 -6.73
N ASP A 335 -7.33 -8.54 -6.96
CA ASP A 335 -6.85 -8.06 -8.26
C ASP A 335 -5.62 -8.85 -8.69
N LEU A 336 -4.67 -9.06 -7.78
CA LEU A 336 -3.49 -9.88 -8.02
C LEU A 336 -3.84 -11.35 -8.30
N ALA A 337 -4.83 -11.91 -7.58
CA ALA A 337 -5.35 -13.25 -7.84
C ALA A 337 -5.94 -13.35 -9.26
N TRP A 338 -6.68 -12.33 -9.68
CA TRP A 338 -7.23 -12.27 -11.03
C TRP A 338 -6.13 -12.19 -12.08
N LEU A 339 -5.13 -11.31 -11.90
CA LEU A 339 -3.98 -11.16 -12.79
C LEU A 339 -3.21 -12.49 -12.95
N ALA A 340 -2.97 -13.19 -11.84
CA ALA A 340 -2.33 -14.50 -11.82
C ALA A 340 -3.16 -15.55 -12.58
N ASN A 341 -4.46 -15.62 -12.33
CA ASN A 341 -5.38 -16.53 -13.03
C ASN A 341 -5.46 -16.22 -14.54
N PHE A 342 -5.35 -14.93 -14.88
CA PHE A 342 -5.27 -14.39 -16.23
C PHE A 342 -3.92 -14.68 -16.92
N GLY A 343 -2.96 -15.27 -16.20
CA GLY A 343 -1.66 -15.68 -16.69
C GLY A 343 -0.67 -14.54 -16.83
N ALA A 344 -0.87 -13.42 -16.12
CA ALA A 344 0.14 -12.37 -16.00
C ALA A 344 1.24 -12.83 -15.04
N LEU A 345 2.43 -13.09 -15.58
CA LEU A 345 3.60 -13.48 -14.78
C LEU A 345 4.36 -12.23 -14.35
N GLU A 346 4.67 -11.33 -15.29
CA GLU A 346 5.37 -10.09 -14.97
C GLU A 346 4.37 -8.93 -14.89
N LEU A 347 4.36 -8.26 -13.74
CA LEU A 347 3.63 -7.01 -13.50
C LEU A 347 4.60 -5.83 -13.63
N HIS A 348 4.20 -4.81 -14.39
CA HIS A 348 4.99 -3.62 -14.69
C HIS A 348 4.16 -2.36 -14.44
N ALA A 349 4.36 -1.73 -13.28
CA ALA A 349 3.68 -0.48 -12.94
C ALA A 349 4.36 0.72 -13.60
N TRP A 350 3.55 1.73 -13.93
CA TRP A 350 4.08 3.04 -14.34
C TRP A 350 4.84 3.71 -13.20
N THR A 351 5.89 4.47 -13.53
CA THR A 351 6.67 5.21 -12.52
C THR A 351 5.99 6.50 -12.07
N SER A 352 5.02 7.01 -12.83
CA SER A 352 4.06 8.03 -12.41
C SER A 352 2.79 7.40 -11.82
N ARG A 353 2.02 8.20 -11.08
CA ARG A 353 0.69 7.79 -10.59
C ARG A 353 -0.37 8.25 -11.58
N ILE A 354 -1.55 7.65 -11.53
CA ILE A 354 -2.65 7.97 -12.47
C ILE A 354 -3.20 9.40 -12.32
N GLN A 355 -2.95 10.07 -11.18
CA GLN A 355 -3.39 11.45 -10.95
C GLN A 355 -2.47 12.48 -11.59
N ASP A 356 -1.19 12.14 -11.76
CA ASP A 356 -0.21 12.98 -12.45
C ASP A 356 0.74 12.07 -13.21
N VAL A 357 0.39 11.85 -14.47
CA VAL A 357 1.08 10.91 -15.35
C VAL A 357 2.36 11.49 -15.92
N GLU A 358 2.54 12.82 -15.92
CA GLU A 358 3.68 13.50 -16.53
C GLU A 358 4.90 13.55 -15.59
N HIS A 359 4.64 13.52 -14.29
CA HIS A 359 5.66 13.60 -13.25
C HIS A 359 5.84 12.26 -12.53
N PRO A 360 6.85 11.43 -12.91
CA PRO A 360 7.17 10.22 -12.18
C PRO A 360 7.52 10.48 -10.72
N THR A 361 7.20 9.52 -9.87
CA THR A 361 7.59 9.47 -8.44
C THR A 361 8.82 8.57 -8.21
N TRP A 362 9.32 7.96 -9.27
CA TRP A 362 10.54 7.15 -9.27
C TRP A 362 11.44 7.55 -10.42
N THR A 363 12.73 7.72 -10.13
CA THR A 363 13.78 7.57 -11.13
C THR A 363 14.62 6.34 -10.80
N LEU A 364 15.20 5.71 -11.82
CA LEU A 364 15.94 4.48 -11.63
C LEU A 364 17.15 4.35 -12.55
N PHE A 365 18.05 3.47 -12.11
CA PHE A 365 19.21 3.00 -12.86
C PHE A 365 19.03 1.51 -13.14
N ASP A 366 18.97 1.13 -14.41
CA ASP A 366 18.89 -0.27 -14.83
C ASP A 366 20.27 -0.74 -15.27
N ILE A 367 20.88 -1.64 -14.48
CA ILE A 367 22.23 -2.15 -14.71
C ILE A 367 22.10 -3.50 -15.43
N ASP A 368 22.11 -3.42 -16.76
CA ASP A 368 21.91 -4.55 -17.65
C ASP A 368 23.23 -5.20 -18.06
N PRO A 369 23.52 -6.45 -17.68
CA PRO A 369 24.75 -7.11 -18.08
C PRO A 369 24.74 -7.49 -19.56
N GLY A 370 25.88 -7.30 -20.23
CA GLY A 370 26.12 -7.85 -21.56
C GLY A 370 26.48 -9.34 -21.50
N PRO A 371 26.64 -10.01 -22.65
CA PRO A 371 26.98 -11.44 -22.71
C PRO A 371 28.25 -11.84 -21.94
N GLU A 372 29.23 -10.94 -21.81
CA GLU A 372 30.52 -11.19 -21.15
C GLU A 372 30.60 -10.54 -19.76
N THR A 373 29.56 -9.85 -19.32
CA THR A 373 29.50 -9.20 -18.01
C THR A 373 29.11 -10.23 -16.94
N SER A 374 29.99 -10.39 -15.94
CA SER A 374 29.73 -11.24 -14.77
C SER A 374 28.76 -10.56 -13.80
N PHE A 375 28.21 -11.30 -12.84
CA PHE A 375 27.39 -10.67 -11.80
C PHE A 375 28.23 -9.80 -10.84
N ASP A 376 29.49 -10.17 -10.59
CA ASP A 376 30.41 -9.34 -9.82
C ASP A 376 30.64 -7.96 -10.45
N ASP A 377 30.71 -7.90 -11.79
CA ASP A 377 30.77 -6.63 -12.51
C ASP A 377 29.50 -5.79 -12.30
N VAL A 378 28.32 -6.42 -12.29
CA VAL A 378 27.04 -5.76 -12.01
C VAL A 378 27.01 -5.24 -10.58
N LEU A 379 27.49 -6.02 -9.60
CA LEU A 379 27.59 -5.61 -8.20
C LEU A 379 28.56 -4.44 -8.03
N ALA A 380 29.71 -4.46 -8.71
CA ALA A 380 30.66 -3.35 -8.71
C ALA A 380 30.01 -2.06 -9.25
N LEU A 381 29.28 -2.14 -10.36
CA LEU A 381 28.52 -1.00 -10.90
C LEU A 381 27.43 -0.52 -9.93
N ALA A 382 26.69 -1.43 -9.28
CA ALA A 382 25.67 -1.08 -8.29
C ALA A 382 26.27 -0.36 -7.07
N ARG A 383 27.42 -0.83 -6.55
CA ARG A 383 28.14 -0.16 -5.45
C ARG A 383 28.62 1.24 -5.85
N LEU A 384 29.05 1.45 -7.10
CA LEU A 384 29.36 2.80 -7.58
C LEU A 384 28.13 3.72 -7.62
N HIS A 385 26.94 3.18 -7.91
CA HIS A 385 25.70 3.94 -7.79
C HIS A 385 25.41 4.30 -6.34
N ARG A 386 25.61 3.39 -5.39
CA ARG A 386 25.52 3.70 -3.95
C ARG A 386 26.42 4.87 -3.58
N THR A 387 27.72 4.81 -3.94
CA THR A 387 28.67 5.88 -3.64
C THR A 387 28.28 7.21 -4.29
N ALA A 388 27.77 7.18 -5.52
CA ALA A 388 27.29 8.39 -6.20
C ALA A 388 26.06 8.98 -5.49
N LEU A 389 25.09 8.15 -5.11
CA LEU A 389 23.89 8.57 -4.39
C LEU A 389 24.23 9.14 -3.01
N ASP A 390 25.13 8.50 -2.25
CA ASP A 390 25.64 8.98 -0.97
C ASP A 390 26.30 10.37 -1.11
N HIS A 391 27.13 10.55 -2.15
CA HIS A 391 27.78 11.84 -2.42
C HIS A 391 26.76 12.93 -2.77
N LEU A 392 25.70 12.57 -3.49
CA LEU A 392 24.64 13.48 -3.91
C LEU A 392 23.61 13.74 -2.80
N GLY A 393 23.67 13.02 -1.68
CA GLY A 393 22.72 13.16 -0.57
C GLY A 393 21.30 12.68 -0.91
N VAL A 394 21.17 11.75 -1.84
CA VAL A 394 19.88 11.16 -2.25
C VAL A 394 19.83 9.69 -1.86
N ILE A 395 18.71 9.26 -1.31
CA ILE A 395 18.44 7.89 -0.90
C ILE A 395 17.94 7.11 -2.12
N GLY A 396 18.51 5.93 -2.34
CA GLY A 396 17.98 4.92 -3.25
C GLY A 396 18.40 3.54 -2.81
N LEU A 397 17.68 2.51 -3.22
CA LEU A 397 17.99 1.12 -2.86
C LEU A 397 18.02 0.20 -4.09
N PRO A 398 18.86 -0.85 -4.07
CA PRO A 398 18.95 -1.82 -5.15
C PRO A 398 17.87 -2.89 -5.04
N LYS A 399 17.53 -3.51 -6.17
CA LYS A 399 16.81 -4.78 -6.23
C LYS A 399 17.44 -5.67 -7.28
N VAL A 400 17.50 -6.97 -7.01
CA VAL A 400 17.79 -7.94 -8.06
C VAL A 400 16.60 -8.03 -9.00
N THR A 401 16.86 -8.20 -10.29
CA THR A 401 15.79 -8.25 -11.29
C THR A 401 15.07 -9.60 -11.32
N GLY A 402 15.63 -10.66 -10.72
CA GLY A 402 15.18 -12.05 -10.95
C GLY A 402 15.64 -12.62 -12.30
N GLN A 403 16.55 -11.93 -13.00
CA GLN A 403 17.12 -12.38 -14.27
C GLN A 403 18.65 -12.32 -14.28
N ARG A 404 19.24 -11.18 -14.62
CA ARG A 404 20.71 -11.03 -14.70
C ARG A 404 21.22 -9.73 -14.10
N GLY A 405 20.41 -8.68 -14.13
CA GLY A 405 20.80 -7.33 -13.72
C GLY A 405 20.30 -6.93 -12.33
N ILE A 406 20.69 -5.71 -11.95
CA ILE A 406 20.23 -5.00 -10.75
C ILE A 406 19.58 -3.70 -11.19
N GLN A 407 18.53 -3.30 -10.48
CA GLN A 407 17.93 -1.98 -10.61
C GLN A 407 18.12 -1.19 -9.32
N VAL A 408 18.49 0.08 -9.41
CA VAL A 408 18.55 0.99 -8.27
C VAL A 408 17.41 1.99 -8.39
N TRP A 409 16.54 2.04 -7.39
CA TRP A 409 15.33 2.87 -7.39
C TRP A 409 15.51 4.06 -6.44
N VAL A 410 15.16 5.25 -6.93
CA VAL A 410 15.28 6.52 -6.20
C VAL A 410 13.90 7.18 -6.21
N PRO A 411 13.25 7.36 -5.04
CA PRO A 411 12.00 8.10 -4.96
C PRO A 411 12.27 9.59 -5.17
N VAL A 412 11.39 10.25 -5.93
CA VAL A 412 11.51 11.67 -6.29
C VAL A 412 10.18 12.40 -6.07
N GLU A 413 10.26 13.70 -5.78
CA GLU A 413 9.09 14.58 -5.79
C GLU A 413 8.37 14.49 -7.16
N PRO A 414 7.03 14.38 -7.21
CA PRO A 414 6.24 14.39 -8.44
C PRO A 414 6.17 15.80 -9.06
N ARG A 415 7.34 16.32 -9.43
CA ARG A 415 7.53 17.64 -10.06
C ARG A 415 8.46 17.61 -11.26
N TYR A 416 9.21 16.53 -11.41
CA TYR A 416 10.18 16.37 -12.48
C TYR A 416 9.51 15.63 -13.62
N THR A 417 9.66 16.15 -14.83
CA THR A 417 9.23 15.44 -16.03
C THR A 417 10.07 14.18 -16.26
N TYR A 418 9.57 13.25 -17.08
CA TYR A 418 10.37 12.12 -17.56
C TYR A 418 11.69 12.54 -18.23
N ALA A 419 11.69 13.65 -18.96
CA ALA A 419 12.90 14.15 -19.61
C ALA A 419 13.97 14.59 -18.58
N GLU A 420 13.56 15.23 -17.50
CA GLU A 420 14.44 15.69 -16.43
C GLU A 420 15.02 14.53 -15.62
N THR A 421 14.17 13.61 -15.17
CA THR A 421 14.62 12.39 -14.44
C THR A 421 15.55 11.54 -15.30
N ARG A 422 15.22 11.34 -16.58
CA ARG A 422 16.09 10.63 -17.54
C ARG A 422 17.43 11.32 -17.72
N LYS A 423 17.46 12.65 -17.87
CA LYS A 423 18.70 13.41 -18.04
C LYS A 423 19.58 13.36 -16.79
N TRP A 424 18.97 13.41 -15.61
CA TRP A 424 19.67 13.25 -14.34
C TRP A 424 20.29 11.85 -14.22
N ALA A 425 19.48 10.80 -14.44
CA ALA A 425 19.95 9.42 -14.43
C ALA A 425 21.04 9.17 -15.49
N GLU A 426 20.92 9.76 -16.69
CA GLU A 426 21.94 9.69 -17.75
C GLU A 426 23.26 10.29 -17.29
N THR A 427 23.23 11.43 -16.62
CA THR A 427 24.43 12.15 -16.19
C THR A 427 25.17 11.40 -15.09
N VAL A 428 24.44 10.87 -14.09
CA VAL A 428 25.00 10.00 -13.05
C VAL A 428 25.57 8.72 -13.68
N SER A 429 24.80 8.03 -14.53
CA SER A 429 25.24 6.80 -15.20
C SER A 429 26.52 7.02 -16.02
N LYS A 430 26.60 8.10 -16.80
CA LYS A 430 27.79 8.41 -17.60
C LYS A 430 29.00 8.74 -16.73
N THR A 431 28.79 9.37 -15.58
CA THR A 431 29.87 9.66 -14.62
C THR A 431 30.43 8.37 -14.03
N ILE A 432 29.56 7.45 -13.64
CA ILE A 432 29.95 6.11 -13.16
C ILE A 432 30.68 5.32 -14.26
N GLY A 433 30.12 5.28 -15.47
CA GLY A 433 30.73 4.55 -16.59
C GLY A 433 32.07 5.10 -17.07
N ARG A 434 32.43 6.36 -16.75
CA ARG A 434 33.79 6.89 -16.95
C ARG A 434 34.81 6.32 -15.97
N THR A 435 34.35 5.83 -14.81
CA THR A 435 35.21 5.21 -13.79
C THR A 435 35.59 3.78 -14.17
N LEU A 436 34.68 3.06 -14.85
CA LEU A 436 34.89 1.69 -15.33
C LEU A 436 34.57 1.56 -16.85
N PRO A 437 35.34 2.21 -17.74
CA PRO A 437 35.07 2.23 -19.19
C PRO A 437 35.18 0.85 -19.85
N ASP A 438 35.88 -0.08 -19.20
CA ASP A 438 36.03 -1.45 -19.69
C ASP A 438 34.80 -2.32 -19.41
N LEU A 439 33.95 -1.94 -18.44
CA LEU A 439 32.74 -2.68 -18.08
C LEU A 439 31.47 -2.14 -18.75
N VAL A 440 31.47 -0.90 -19.25
CA VAL A 440 30.26 -0.23 -19.75
C VAL A 440 30.32 0.06 -21.25
N SER A 441 29.22 -0.16 -21.96
CA SER A 441 29.03 0.25 -23.35
C SER A 441 27.80 1.15 -23.53
N TRP A 442 28.00 2.21 -24.32
CA TRP A 442 26.95 3.17 -24.69
C TRP A 442 26.33 2.89 -26.05
N ALA A 443 26.77 1.83 -26.74
CA ALA A 443 26.28 1.48 -28.05
C ALA A 443 24.80 1.07 -28.00
N TRP A 444 23.98 1.67 -28.87
CA TRP A 444 22.56 1.36 -28.96
C TRP A 444 22.30 -0.08 -29.38
N GLN A 445 22.97 -0.54 -30.45
CA GLN A 445 22.80 -1.90 -30.98
C GLN A 445 23.57 -2.93 -30.15
N LYS A 446 22.91 -4.06 -29.82
CA LYS A 446 23.44 -5.09 -28.90
C LYS A 446 24.73 -5.75 -29.41
N ASP A 447 24.80 -6.02 -30.70
CA ASP A 447 25.96 -6.57 -31.42
C ASP A 447 27.20 -5.67 -31.35
N ARG A 448 27.01 -4.36 -31.23
CA ARG A 448 28.09 -3.36 -31.09
C ARG A 448 28.52 -3.09 -29.65
N ARG A 449 27.94 -3.75 -28.66
CA ARG A 449 28.28 -3.54 -27.24
C ARG A 449 29.55 -4.24 -26.80
N GLY A 450 30.02 -5.23 -27.58
CA GLY A 450 31.26 -5.97 -27.29
C GLY A 450 31.23 -6.67 -25.94
N GLY A 451 30.12 -7.32 -25.59
CA GLY A 451 30.01 -8.11 -24.35
C GLY A 451 29.74 -7.34 -23.06
N LYS A 452 29.92 -6.01 -23.05
CA LYS A 452 29.87 -5.12 -21.88
C LYS A 452 28.46 -4.80 -21.35
N ALA A 453 28.39 -4.33 -20.11
CA ALA A 453 27.17 -3.89 -19.44
C ALA A 453 26.62 -2.58 -20.05
N ARG A 454 25.32 -2.34 -19.83
CA ARG A 454 24.64 -1.08 -20.15
C ARG A 454 24.05 -0.50 -18.88
N LEU A 455 24.34 0.77 -18.63
CA LEU A 455 23.65 1.57 -17.61
C LEU A 455 22.46 2.24 -18.30
N ASP A 456 21.31 1.56 -18.32
CA ASP A 456 20.18 1.93 -19.16
C ASP A 456 19.28 2.98 -18.52
N TYR A 457 19.72 4.23 -18.57
CA TYR A 457 18.90 5.39 -18.18
C TYR A 457 17.65 5.58 -19.06
N THR A 458 17.57 4.91 -20.22
CA THR A 458 16.45 5.08 -21.17
C THR A 458 15.15 4.46 -20.71
N GLN A 459 15.20 3.74 -19.59
CA GLN A 459 14.01 3.20 -18.93
C GLN A 459 13.15 4.28 -18.24
N ASN A 460 13.72 5.47 -17.96
CA ASN A 460 13.00 6.60 -17.37
C ASN A 460 12.15 7.35 -18.42
N VAL A 461 11.14 6.68 -18.96
CA VAL A 461 10.18 7.27 -19.92
C VAL A 461 8.76 6.80 -19.60
N LEU A 462 7.77 7.58 -20.03
CA LEU A 462 6.36 7.26 -19.86
C LEU A 462 6.04 5.88 -20.43
N ASN A 463 5.17 5.13 -19.73
CA ASN A 463 4.65 3.82 -20.18
C ASN A 463 5.75 2.77 -20.45
N LYS A 464 6.95 2.93 -19.89
CA LYS A 464 8.01 1.92 -20.01
C LYS A 464 7.72 0.71 -19.11
N THR A 465 8.02 -0.48 -19.61
CA THR A 465 7.78 -1.73 -18.90
C THR A 465 8.92 -2.07 -17.94
N LEU A 466 8.78 -1.64 -16.69
CA LEU A 466 9.73 -1.90 -15.60
C LEU A 466 9.15 -2.88 -14.60
N VAL A 467 9.88 -3.97 -14.34
CA VAL A 467 9.35 -5.05 -13.49
C VAL A 467 9.21 -4.54 -12.05
N ALA A 468 7.99 -4.63 -11.52
CA ALA A 468 7.69 -4.18 -10.17
C ALA A 468 8.47 -5.00 -9.12
N PRO A 469 8.78 -4.41 -7.95
CA PRO A 469 9.19 -5.18 -6.77
C PRO A 469 8.21 -6.35 -6.53
N TYR A 470 8.76 -7.52 -6.18
CA TYR A 470 8.03 -8.76 -5.91
C TYR A 470 7.29 -9.38 -7.12
N SER A 471 7.49 -8.87 -8.33
CA SER A 471 6.95 -9.46 -9.56
C SER A 471 7.76 -10.70 -9.99
N VAL A 472 7.05 -11.74 -10.47
CA VAL A 472 7.65 -13.00 -10.94
C VAL A 472 8.30 -12.81 -12.31
N ARG A 473 9.40 -13.53 -12.57
CA ARG A 473 10.08 -13.57 -13.87
C ARG A 473 9.85 -14.90 -14.60
N PRO A 474 9.71 -14.90 -15.94
CA PRO A 474 9.41 -16.10 -16.72
C PRO A 474 10.67 -16.94 -16.97
N ARG A 475 11.22 -17.54 -15.90
CA ARG A 475 12.38 -18.44 -15.92
C ARG A 475 12.13 -19.67 -15.04
N PRO A 476 12.83 -20.80 -15.29
CA PRO A 476 12.72 -21.97 -14.42
C PRO A 476 12.89 -21.63 -12.94
N GLY A 477 12.03 -22.17 -12.09
CA GLY A 477 11.95 -21.87 -10.66
C GLY A 477 11.15 -20.62 -10.30
N ALA A 478 10.65 -19.84 -11.28
CA ALA A 478 9.90 -18.60 -11.05
C ALA A 478 10.62 -17.60 -10.11
N PRO A 479 11.82 -17.11 -10.51
CA PRO A 479 12.54 -16.14 -9.72
C PRO A 479 11.79 -14.81 -9.61
N VAL A 480 12.05 -14.07 -8.53
CA VAL A 480 11.33 -12.86 -8.17
C VAL A 480 12.25 -11.64 -8.21
N SER A 481 11.72 -10.50 -8.62
CA SER A 481 12.42 -9.21 -8.53
C SER A 481 12.40 -8.71 -7.06
N VAL A 482 13.45 -8.93 -6.29
CA VAL A 482 13.47 -8.68 -4.83
C VAL A 482 14.26 -7.43 -4.45
N PRO A 483 13.64 -6.46 -3.74
CA PRO A 483 14.31 -5.36 -3.03
C PRO A 483 15.40 -5.81 -2.06
N LEU A 484 16.50 -5.06 -2.00
CA LEU A 484 17.64 -5.33 -1.14
C LEU A 484 18.09 -4.08 -0.38
N GLN A 485 18.66 -4.30 0.79
CA GLN A 485 19.54 -3.34 1.44
C GLN A 485 20.90 -3.31 0.71
N TRP A 486 21.65 -2.23 0.89
CA TRP A 486 22.94 -2.06 0.21
C TRP A 486 24.03 -3.02 0.68
N ASP A 487 23.99 -3.43 1.95
CA ASP A 487 24.91 -4.39 2.57
C ASP A 487 24.65 -5.82 2.08
N GLU A 488 23.43 -6.16 1.68
CA GLU A 488 23.11 -7.45 1.05
C GLU A 488 23.87 -7.67 -0.28
N LEU A 489 24.37 -6.61 -0.93
CA LEU A 489 25.21 -6.77 -2.14
C LEU A 489 26.57 -7.42 -1.85
N ASP A 490 26.99 -7.46 -0.58
CA ASP A 490 28.26 -8.05 -0.14
C ASP A 490 28.14 -9.53 0.26
N ASP A 491 26.92 -10.11 0.17
CA ASP A 491 26.70 -11.54 0.35
C ASP A 491 27.31 -12.35 -0.82
N PRO A 492 28.28 -13.25 -0.56
CA PRO A 492 28.90 -14.06 -1.60
C PRO A 492 27.94 -15.06 -2.27
N ASP A 493 26.82 -15.39 -1.63
CA ASP A 493 25.81 -16.33 -2.14
C ASP A 493 24.69 -15.60 -2.93
N LEU A 494 24.75 -14.27 -3.03
CA LEU A 494 23.78 -13.49 -3.80
C LEU A 494 23.90 -13.80 -5.29
N THR A 495 22.77 -14.18 -5.89
CA THR A 495 22.63 -14.31 -7.35
C THR A 495 21.48 -13.43 -7.85
N PRO A 496 21.44 -13.05 -9.14
CA PRO A 496 20.36 -12.24 -9.70
C PRO A 496 18.95 -12.83 -9.55
N ASP A 497 18.88 -14.14 -9.34
CA ASP A 497 17.66 -14.94 -9.27
C ASP A 497 17.57 -15.72 -7.95
N HIS A 498 18.28 -15.26 -6.91
CA HIS A 498 18.42 -15.95 -5.62
C HIS A 498 17.07 -16.35 -5.00
N TRP A 499 16.09 -15.45 -5.02
CA TRP A 499 14.74 -15.71 -4.50
C TRP A 499 13.74 -16.13 -5.58
N THR A 500 12.88 -17.07 -5.23
CA THR A 500 11.77 -17.56 -6.06
C THR A 500 10.44 -17.34 -5.37
N ILE A 501 9.33 -17.61 -6.07
CA ILE A 501 8.00 -17.56 -5.45
C ILE A 501 7.87 -18.47 -4.22
N ARG A 502 8.74 -19.49 -4.08
CA ARG A 502 8.73 -20.43 -2.97
C ARG A 502 9.48 -19.92 -1.75
N THR A 503 10.50 -19.06 -1.93
CA THR A 503 11.42 -18.64 -0.86
C THR A 503 11.28 -17.18 -0.46
N VAL A 504 10.69 -16.33 -1.32
CA VAL A 504 10.63 -14.88 -1.06
C VAL A 504 9.70 -14.52 0.10
N ALA A 505 8.66 -15.31 0.39
CA ALA A 505 7.78 -15.04 1.52
C ALA A 505 8.54 -15.13 2.85
N ASP A 506 9.35 -16.17 3.04
CA ASP A 506 10.18 -16.36 4.23
C ASP A 506 11.24 -15.24 4.34
N ARG A 507 11.77 -14.77 3.20
CA ARG A 507 12.69 -13.61 3.16
C ARG A 507 12.00 -12.32 3.64
N VAL A 508 10.75 -12.09 3.26
CA VAL A 508 10.00 -10.90 3.70
C VAL A 508 9.60 -11.02 5.16
N GLU A 509 9.19 -12.20 5.63
CA GLU A 509 8.86 -12.42 7.04
C GLU A 509 10.07 -12.23 7.97
N SER A 510 11.25 -12.69 7.55
CA SER A 510 12.47 -12.63 8.36
C SER A 510 13.16 -11.26 8.36
N ALA A 511 13.29 -10.62 7.21
CA ALA A 511 14.09 -9.40 7.05
C ALA A 511 13.26 -8.17 6.63
N GLY A 512 11.94 -8.32 6.49
CA GLY A 512 11.06 -7.25 6.05
C GLY A 512 11.26 -6.86 4.59
N ASP A 513 10.66 -5.73 4.23
CA ASP A 513 10.76 -5.13 2.89
C ASP A 513 11.75 -3.95 2.90
N PRO A 514 12.95 -4.10 2.30
CA PRO A 514 13.91 -3.00 2.23
C PRO A 514 13.37 -1.74 1.57
N PHE A 515 12.56 -1.88 0.52
CA PHE A 515 12.02 -0.74 -0.21
C PHE A 515 10.91 0.00 0.54
N ALA A 516 10.37 -0.57 1.64
CA ALA A 516 9.35 0.12 2.44
C ALA A 516 9.85 1.47 2.96
N ALA A 517 11.15 1.60 3.21
CA ALA A 517 11.79 2.86 3.60
C ALA A 517 11.75 3.95 2.51
N LEU A 518 11.52 3.59 1.24
CA LEU A 518 11.39 4.53 0.13
C LEU A 518 9.93 4.98 -0.09
N LEU A 519 8.94 4.28 0.48
CA LEU A 519 7.53 4.55 0.23
C LEU A 519 7.07 5.86 0.88
N GLY A 520 6.67 6.82 0.05
CA GLY A 520 6.23 8.15 0.49
C GLY A 520 7.38 9.12 0.80
N VAL A 521 8.62 8.71 0.52
CA VAL A 521 9.74 9.64 0.48
C VAL A 521 9.65 10.47 -0.79
N GLU A 522 9.84 11.78 -0.68
CA GLU A 522 9.81 12.70 -1.82
C GLU A 522 11.10 13.51 -1.79
N GLN A 523 12.03 13.19 -2.70
CA GLN A 523 13.36 13.83 -2.75
C GLN A 523 13.49 14.77 -3.94
N GLN A 524 14.16 15.88 -3.71
CA GLN A 524 14.63 16.75 -4.79
C GLN A 524 15.92 16.19 -5.36
N LEU A 525 15.97 16.09 -6.69
CA LEU A 525 17.18 15.72 -7.39
C LEU A 525 18.18 16.90 -7.35
N PRO A 526 19.40 16.70 -6.82
CA PRO A 526 20.41 17.75 -6.78
C PRO A 526 20.89 18.09 -8.18
N LYS A 527 21.40 19.32 -8.34
CA LYS A 527 22.07 19.74 -9.58
C LYS A 527 23.37 18.97 -9.75
N LEU A 528 23.60 18.45 -10.95
CA LEU A 528 24.77 17.65 -11.33
C LEU A 528 25.84 18.46 -12.08
#